data_AF-A0AAW1U9J9-F1
#
_entry.id   AF-A0AAW1U9J9-F1
#
_cell.length_a   1.000
_cell.length_b   1.000
_cell.length_c   1.000
_cell.angle_alpha   90.00
_cell.angle_beta   90.00
_cell.angle_gamma   90.00
#
_symmetry.space_group_name_H-M   'P 1'
#
loop_
_entity.id
_entity.type
_entity.pdbx_description
1 polymer ?
#
loop_
_entity_poly.entity_id
_entity_poly.type
_entity_poly.pdbx_seq_one_letter_code
_entity_poly.pdbx_strand_id
1 'polypeptide(L)'
;MMTPLMNKRKLQQALQKAINTHEVPVKQKHVRSAIIGTFHTQGARTFWAIALRLPSLDDQIVAWKLCHVIHKILREGHPLCLVDSQRHVKDLDEIGKLWSHLNDGYGKMIRIYTSLLITKLEFHKRNPRFPGHLGVTPEELESIAGNDINNYFEMSVEMFDYLDNILDLQAAVFGSLNMARSNSMTNTGQCRLAPLVPCIQDASKLYDYCVKILFRLHYTLPPDTLVGHRDRFLKIFKLLKEFYNSTTTLQYFKDLISIPSLPK
;
A
#
# COMPACT_ATOMS: atom_id res chain seq x y z
N MET A 1 -17.20 25.57 19.07
CA MET A 1 -17.73 25.00 17.81
C MET A 1 -16.96 25.39 16.53
N MET A 2 -16.03 26.37 16.54
CA MET A 2 -15.30 26.78 15.30
C MET A 2 -14.19 25.80 14.86
N THR A 3 -13.61 25.03 15.77
CA THR A 3 -12.45 24.17 15.50
C THR A 3 -12.74 22.97 14.56
N PRO A 4 -13.84 22.21 14.72
CA PRO A 4 -14.12 21.05 13.85
C PRO A 4 -14.40 21.44 12.39
N LEU A 5 -15.14 22.53 12.17
CA LEU A 5 -15.47 23.02 10.82
C LEU A 5 -14.21 23.51 10.10
N MET A 6 -13.31 24.20 10.82
CA MET A 6 -12.03 24.64 10.30
C MET A 6 -11.13 23.45 9.91
N ASN A 7 -11.08 22.40 10.74
CA ASN A 7 -10.30 21.20 10.47
C ASN A 7 -10.80 20.46 9.22
N LYS A 8 -12.12 20.35 9.05
CA LYS A 8 -12.75 19.79 7.84
C LYS A 8 -12.38 20.58 6.59
N ARG A 9 -12.45 21.92 6.63
CA ARG A 9 -12.06 22.77 5.49
C ARG A 9 -10.59 22.62 5.11
N LYS A 10 -9.69 22.57 6.10
CA LYS A 10 -8.24 22.35 5.87
C LYS A 10 -7.97 20.99 5.22
N LEU A 11 -8.62 19.93 5.70
CA LEU A 11 -8.51 18.59 5.11
C LEU A 11 -9.03 18.59 3.66
N GLN A 12 -10.18 19.22 3.40
CA GLN A 12 -10.74 19.33 2.05
C GLN A 12 -9.79 20.03 1.08
N GLN A 13 -9.20 21.17 1.47
CA GLN A 13 -8.22 21.89 0.65
C GLN A 13 -6.96 21.07 0.40
N ALA A 14 -6.50 20.31 1.40
CA ALA A 14 -5.35 19.42 1.25
C ALA A 14 -5.64 18.31 0.22
N LEU A 15 -6.81 17.68 0.31
CA LEU A 15 -7.22 16.61 -0.62
C LEU A 15 -7.42 17.13 -2.04
N GLN A 16 -8.09 18.27 -2.24
CA GLN A 16 -8.25 18.87 -3.57
C GLN A 16 -6.91 19.24 -4.23
N LYS A 17 -5.92 19.67 -3.44
CA LYS A 17 -4.57 19.97 -3.95
C LYS A 17 -3.72 18.72 -4.18
N ALA A 18 -3.94 17.65 -3.42
CA ALA A 18 -3.23 16.38 -3.57
C ALA A 18 -3.79 15.56 -4.74
N ILE A 19 -5.12 15.46 -4.83
CA ILE A 19 -5.87 14.60 -5.73
C ILE A 19 -6.55 15.50 -6.77
N ASN A 20 -5.84 15.78 -7.85
CA ASN A 20 -6.28 16.61 -8.97
C ASN A 20 -5.92 15.94 -10.31
N THR A 21 -6.47 16.46 -11.40
CA THR A 21 -6.40 15.92 -12.75
C THR A 21 -5.03 16.07 -13.42
N HIS A 22 -4.11 16.88 -12.87
CA HIS A 22 -2.80 17.10 -13.48
C HIS A 22 -1.90 15.86 -13.33
N GLU A 23 -1.34 15.31 -14.41
CA GLU A 23 -0.45 14.14 -14.38
C GLU A 23 0.95 14.48 -13.80
N VAL A 24 1.00 14.76 -12.50
CA VAL A 24 2.18 15.14 -11.73
C VAL A 24 2.16 14.39 -10.40
N PRO A 25 3.32 14.09 -9.78
CA PRO A 25 3.36 13.41 -8.49
C PRO A 25 2.59 14.20 -7.42
N VAL A 26 1.94 13.47 -6.52
CA VAL A 26 1.24 14.08 -5.39
C VAL A 26 2.25 14.84 -4.52
N LYS A 27 2.00 16.13 -4.29
CA LYS A 27 2.89 16.96 -3.48
C LYS A 27 2.86 16.51 -2.02
N GLN A 28 4.01 16.11 -1.47
CA GLN A 28 4.13 15.56 -0.12
C GLN A 28 3.52 16.46 0.98
N LYS A 29 3.65 17.79 0.86
CA LYS A 29 3.06 18.73 1.83
C LYS A 29 1.53 18.61 1.94
N HIS A 30 0.84 18.30 0.85
CA HIS A 30 -0.62 18.14 0.85
C HIS A 30 -1.02 16.77 1.43
N VAL A 31 -0.28 15.71 1.11
CA VAL A 31 -0.48 14.38 1.74
C VAL A 31 -0.24 14.45 3.24
N ARG A 32 0.86 15.08 3.68
CA ARG A 32 1.16 15.28 5.11
C ARG A 32 0.05 16.07 5.82
N SER A 33 -0.47 17.11 5.16
CA SER A 33 -1.60 17.87 5.69
C SER A 33 -2.87 17.02 5.82
N ALA A 34 -3.13 16.13 4.85
CA ALA A 34 -4.26 15.20 4.91
C ALA A 34 -4.10 14.17 6.03
N ILE A 35 -2.90 13.59 6.19
CA ILE A 35 -2.55 12.68 7.28
C ILE A 35 -2.78 13.35 8.63
N ILE A 36 -2.19 14.53 8.87
CA ILE A 36 -2.41 15.31 10.10
C ILE A 36 -3.90 15.61 10.31
N GLY A 37 -4.62 15.90 9.22
CA GLY A 37 -6.07 16.08 9.24
C GLY A 37 -6.82 14.91 9.87
N THR A 38 -6.40 13.67 9.61
CA THR A 38 -7.02 12.48 10.23
C THR A 38 -6.85 12.41 11.74
N PHE A 39 -5.74 12.92 12.29
CA PHE A 39 -5.55 13.03 13.74
C PHE A 39 -6.45 14.12 14.33
N HIS A 40 -6.58 15.26 13.65
CA HIS A 40 -7.51 16.31 14.07
C HIS A 40 -8.98 15.89 14.01
N THR A 41 -9.34 14.99 13.10
CA THR A 41 -10.70 14.45 12.96
C THR A 41 -10.90 13.10 13.65
N GLN A 42 -9.89 12.60 14.37
CA GLN A 42 -9.93 11.35 15.14
C GLN A 42 -10.35 10.12 14.29
N GLY A 43 -9.79 9.99 13.09
CA GLY A 43 -10.09 8.90 12.16
C GLY A 43 -10.31 9.35 10.72
N ALA A 44 -10.79 8.42 9.88
CA ALA A 44 -10.92 8.61 8.44
C ALA A 44 -12.35 8.98 7.98
N ARG A 45 -13.33 9.10 8.87
CA ARG A 45 -14.73 9.41 8.48
C ARG A 45 -14.83 10.69 7.63
N THR A 46 -14.16 11.75 8.07
CA THR A 46 -14.16 13.03 7.36
C THR A 46 -13.36 12.94 6.06
N PHE A 47 -12.27 12.17 6.05
CA PHE A 47 -11.48 11.89 4.85
C PHE A 47 -12.35 11.24 3.77
N TRP A 48 -13.03 10.14 4.08
CA TRP A 48 -13.88 9.42 3.13
C TRP A 48 -15.06 10.25 2.64
N ALA A 49 -15.71 11.02 3.53
CA ALA A 49 -16.79 11.92 3.15
C ALA A 49 -16.38 13.00 2.12
N ILE A 50 -15.09 13.34 2.06
CA ILE A 50 -14.53 14.26 1.07
C ILE A 50 -14.02 13.48 -0.15
N ALA A 51 -13.28 12.40 0.07
CA ALA A 51 -12.63 11.61 -0.97
C ALA A 51 -13.63 11.03 -1.97
N LEU A 52 -14.76 10.51 -1.50
CA LEU A 52 -15.83 9.96 -2.35
C LEU A 52 -16.53 10.99 -3.24
N ARG A 53 -16.30 12.29 -3.00
CA ARG A 53 -16.85 13.39 -3.84
C ARG A 53 -15.88 13.85 -4.92
N LEU A 54 -14.66 13.32 -4.94
CA LEU A 54 -13.69 13.61 -5.99
C LEU A 54 -14.09 12.81 -7.25
N PRO A 55 -13.84 13.33 -8.46
CA PRO A 55 -14.22 12.70 -9.72
C PRO A 55 -13.31 11.50 -10.08
N SER A 56 -13.14 10.57 -9.14
CA SER A 56 -12.30 9.37 -9.30
C SER A 56 -12.93 8.30 -10.20
N LEU A 57 -14.22 8.44 -10.53
CA LEU A 57 -14.89 7.61 -11.52
C LEU A 57 -14.77 8.21 -12.93
N ASP A 58 -14.54 9.52 -13.04
CA ASP A 58 -14.49 10.23 -14.33
C ASP A 58 -13.05 10.45 -14.82
N ASP A 59 -12.07 10.54 -13.92
CA ASP A 59 -10.68 10.88 -14.23
C ASP A 59 -9.68 9.88 -13.63
N GLN A 60 -8.92 9.22 -14.51
CA GLN A 60 -7.94 8.18 -14.13
C GLN A 60 -6.79 8.72 -13.28
N ILE A 61 -6.39 9.98 -13.46
CA ILE A 61 -5.32 10.59 -12.66
C ILE A 61 -5.82 10.88 -11.25
N VAL A 62 -7.06 11.33 -11.12
CA VAL A 62 -7.75 11.49 -9.83
C VAL A 62 -7.87 10.14 -9.13
N ALA A 63 -8.31 9.09 -9.82
CA ALA A 63 -8.42 7.73 -9.29
C ALA A 63 -7.06 7.19 -8.81
N TRP A 64 -6.02 7.31 -9.64
CA TRP A 64 -4.67 6.86 -9.31
C TRP A 64 -4.10 7.56 -8.06
N LYS A 65 -4.25 8.89 -8.01
CA LYS A 65 -3.81 9.68 -6.86
C LYS A 65 -4.64 9.42 -5.62
N LEU A 66 -5.94 9.14 -5.78
CA LEU A 66 -6.80 8.75 -4.69
C LEU A 66 -6.29 7.45 -4.06
N CYS A 67 -6.01 6.41 -4.85
CA CYS A 67 -5.42 5.16 -4.34
C CYS A 67 -4.11 5.41 -3.59
N HIS A 68 -3.22 6.25 -4.13
CA HIS A 68 -1.98 6.61 -3.45
C HIS A 68 -2.20 7.32 -2.11
N VAL A 69 -3.09 8.32 -2.07
CA VAL A 69 -3.38 9.05 -0.83
C VAL A 69 -4.06 8.13 0.18
N ILE A 70 -4.95 7.23 -0.24
CA ILE A 70 -5.55 6.22 0.64
C ILE A 70 -4.47 5.33 1.24
N HIS A 71 -3.54 4.80 0.43
CA HIS A 71 -2.43 3.98 0.93
C HIS A 71 -1.65 4.71 2.03
N LYS A 72 -1.28 5.97 1.78
CA LYS A 72 -0.56 6.81 2.75
C LYS A 72 -1.39 7.08 4.01
N ILE A 73 -2.70 7.30 3.91
CA ILE A 73 -3.61 7.51 5.04
C ILE A 73 -3.76 6.24 5.89
N LEU A 74 -3.90 5.07 5.26
CA LEU A 74 -3.95 3.78 5.95
C LEU A 74 -2.63 3.47 6.65
N ARG A 75 -1.51 3.91 6.09
CA ARG A 75 -0.17 3.66 6.61
C ARG A 75 0.22 4.59 7.76
N GLU A 76 -0.06 5.89 7.62
CA GLU A 76 0.51 6.95 8.47
C GLU A 76 -0.54 7.82 9.17
N GLY A 77 -1.84 7.62 8.87
CA GLY A 77 -2.94 8.33 9.50
C GLY A 77 -3.21 7.88 10.94
N HIS A 78 -4.24 8.49 11.53
CA HIS A 78 -4.75 8.09 12.84
C HIS A 78 -5.07 6.57 12.86
N PRO A 79 -4.83 5.82 13.97
CA PRO A 79 -5.06 4.37 14.00
C PRO A 79 -6.48 3.94 13.58
N LEU A 80 -7.50 4.73 13.95
CA LEU A 80 -8.88 4.49 13.52
C LEU A 80 -9.09 4.59 12.00
N CYS A 81 -8.14 5.11 11.21
CA CYS A 81 -8.23 5.09 9.76
C CYS A 81 -8.36 3.68 9.21
N LEU A 82 -7.68 2.68 9.78
CA LEU A 82 -7.80 1.29 9.34
C LEU A 82 -9.22 0.76 9.58
N VAL A 83 -9.78 1.03 10.75
CA VAL A 83 -11.13 0.59 11.17
C VAL A 83 -12.21 1.33 10.39
N ASP A 84 -12.13 2.66 10.33
CA ASP A 84 -13.09 3.52 9.64
C ASP A 84 -13.13 3.25 8.12
N SER A 85 -12.06 2.72 7.54
CA SER A 85 -11.96 2.43 6.11
C SER A 85 -12.55 1.08 5.73
N GLN A 86 -12.81 0.18 6.68
CA GLN A 86 -13.40 -1.14 6.39
C GLN A 86 -14.77 -1.03 5.69
N ARG A 87 -15.57 -0.02 6.03
CA ARG A 87 -16.88 0.21 5.37
C ARG A 87 -16.76 0.67 3.91
N HIS A 88 -15.56 1.05 3.46
CA HIS A 88 -15.28 1.58 2.13
C HIS A 88 -14.59 0.56 1.21
N VAL A 89 -14.50 -0.71 1.63
CA VAL A 89 -14.00 -1.80 0.78
C VAL A 89 -14.82 -1.93 -0.50
N LYS A 90 -16.15 -1.79 -0.42
CA LYS A 90 -17.03 -1.83 -1.61
C LYS A 90 -16.79 -0.65 -2.54
N ASP A 91 -16.60 0.56 -2.00
CA ASP A 91 -16.29 1.75 -2.81
C ASP A 91 -14.97 1.56 -3.59
N LEU A 92 -13.95 0.97 -2.95
CA LEU A 92 -12.67 0.64 -3.61
C LEU A 92 -12.83 -0.41 -4.72
N ASP A 93 -13.63 -1.44 -4.48
CA ASP A 93 -13.92 -2.48 -5.45
C ASP A 93 -14.67 -1.93 -6.67
N GLU A 94 -15.63 -1.03 -6.46
CA GLU A 94 -16.37 -0.34 -7.54
C GLU A 94 -15.44 0.53 -8.40
N ILE A 95 -14.54 1.31 -7.79
CA ILE A 95 -13.51 2.07 -8.52
C ILE A 95 -12.67 1.10 -9.36
N GLY A 96 -12.17 0.01 -8.77
CA GLY A 96 -11.35 -0.97 -9.47
C GLY A 96 -12.05 -1.63 -10.67
N LYS A 97 -13.34 -1.99 -10.50
CA LYS A 97 -14.17 -2.57 -11.55
C LYS A 97 -14.40 -1.60 -12.70
N LEU A 98 -14.69 -0.33 -12.42
CA LEU A 98 -14.90 0.67 -13.46
C LEU A 98 -13.67 0.81 -14.36
N TRP A 99 -12.49 0.94 -13.75
CA TRP A 99 -11.24 1.12 -14.50
C TRP A 99 -10.72 -0.17 -15.14
N SER A 100 -11.33 -1.33 -14.85
CA SER A 100 -10.95 -2.63 -15.44
C SER A 100 -11.26 -2.73 -16.94
N HIS A 101 -12.17 -1.90 -17.45
CA HIS A 101 -12.52 -1.86 -18.87
C HIS A 101 -11.44 -1.20 -19.75
N LEU A 102 -10.51 -0.44 -19.14
CA LEU A 102 -9.36 0.15 -19.81
C LEU A 102 -8.14 -0.73 -19.61
N ASN A 103 -7.81 -1.54 -20.61
CA ASN A 103 -6.74 -2.53 -20.53
C ASN A 103 -5.32 -1.93 -20.53
N ASP A 104 -5.17 -0.64 -20.86
CA ASP A 104 -3.90 0.04 -20.98
C ASP A 104 -3.79 1.29 -20.08
N GLY A 105 -2.56 1.69 -19.77
CA GLY A 105 -2.26 2.91 -19.00
C GLY A 105 -2.67 2.82 -17.52
N TYR A 106 -3.32 3.87 -17.00
CA TYR A 106 -3.69 3.92 -15.59
C TYR A 106 -4.83 2.96 -15.23
N GLY A 107 -5.72 2.59 -16.15
CA GLY A 107 -6.86 1.72 -15.86
C GLY A 107 -6.45 0.40 -15.20
N LYS A 108 -5.54 -0.33 -15.86
CA LYS A 108 -4.91 -1.54 -15.32
C LYS A 108 -4.24 -1.31 -13.97
N MET A 109 -3.46 -0.23 -13.83
CA MET A 109 -2.76 0.08 -12.58
C MET A 109 -3.73 0.40 -11.43
N ILE A 110 -4.80 1.14 -11.69
CA ILE A 110 -5.83 1.49 -10.71
C ILE A 110 -6.52 0.23 -10.20
N ARG A 111 -6.95 -0.67 -11.09
CA ARG A 111 -7.58 -1.94 -10.72
C ARG A 111 -6.70 -2.78 -9.78
N ILE A 112 -5.40 -2.89 -10.12
CA ILE A 112 -4.46 -3.64 -9.28
C ILE A 112 -4.24 -2.92 -7.94
N TYR A 113 -4.17 -1.59 -7.95
CA TYR A 113 -3.96 -0.83 -6.73
C TYR A 113 -5.18 -0.88 -5.78
N THR A 114 -6.40 -0.83 -6.31
CA THR A 114 -7.59 -1.01 -5.46
C THR A 114 -7.62 -2.41 -4.84
N SER A 115 -7.22 -3.45 -5.59
CA SER A 115 -7.05 -4.81 -5.05
C SER A 115 -6.03 -4.82 -3.90
N LEU A 116 -4.87 -4.21 -4.08
CA LEU A 116 -3.85 -4.07 -3.03
C LEU A 116 -4.39 -3.37 -1.78
N LEU A 117 -5.16 -2.29 -1.93
CA LEU A 117 -5.75 -1.56 -0.81
C LEU A 117 -6.79 -2.40 -0.06
N ILE A 118 -7.59 -3.19 -0.78
CA ILE A 118 -8.54 -4.13 -0.19
C ILE A 118 -7.80 -5.23 0.57
N THR A 119 -6.74 -5.80 0.00
CA THR A 119 -5.87 -6.78 0.67
C THR A 119 -5.27 -6.21 1.96
N LYS A 120 -4.78 -4.97 1.92
CA LYS A 120 -4.31 -4.27 3.13
C LYS A 120 -5.40 -4.17 4.20
N LEU A 121 -6.62 -3.77 3.83
CA LEU A 121 -7.73 -3.65 4.77
C LEU A 121 -8.14 -5.00 5.37
N GLU A 122 -8.21 -6.07 4.56
CA GLU A 122 -8.52 -7.41 5.04
C GLU A 122 -7.42 -7.97 5.95
N PHE A 123 -6.14 -7.75 5.62
CA PHE A 123 -5.02 -8.08 6.51
C PHE A 123 -5.18 -7.42 7.88
N HIS A 124 -5.46 -6.12 7.93
CA HIS A 124 -5.63 -5.40 9.20
C HIS A 124 -6.93 -5.72 9.94
N LYS A 125 -7.96 -6.20 9.24
CA LYS A 125 -9.21 -6.68 9.86
C LYS A 125 -8.97 -7.98 10.62
N ARG A 126 -8.16 -8.88 10.07
CA ARG A 126 -7.79 -10.17 10.71
C ARG A 126 -6.68 -10.01 11.73
N ASN A 127 -5.77 -9.06 11.50
CA ASN A 127 -4.62 -8.78 12.36
C ASN A 127 -4.66 -7.34 12.94
N PRO A 128 -5.68 -6.99 13.77
CA PRO A 128 -5.91 -5.62 14.23
C PRO A 128 -4.82 -5.03 15.13
N ARG A 129 -3.91 -5.87 15.62
CA ARG A 129 -2.77 -5.47 16.45
C ARG A 129 -1.59 -4.93 15.62
N PHE A 130 -1.55 -5.14 14.31
CA PHE A 130 -0.56 -4.49 13.45
C PHE A 130 -0.95 -3.03 13.20
N PRO A 131 -0.04 -2.06 13.43
CA PRO A 131 -0.26 -0.69 13.04
C PRO A 131 -0.22 -0.55 11.50
N GLY A 132 -0.75 0.55 10.96
CA GLY A 132 -0.84 0.76 9.52
C GLY A 132 0.49 0.73 8.75
N HIS A 133 1.58 1.13 9.42
CA HIS A 133 2.95 1.06 8.90
C HIS A 133 3.64 -0.30 9.12
N LEU A 134 2.90 -1.28 9.63
CA LEU A 134 3.29 -2.67 9.90
C LEU A 134 4.42 -2.85 10.91
N GLY A 135 4.90 -1.80 11.56
CA GLY A 135 6.05 -1.89 12.46
C GLY A 135 5.65 -2.45 13.82
N VAL A 136 6.00 -3.70 14.06
CA VAL A 136 5.95 -4.38 15.37
C VAL A 136 7.31 -4.97 15.74
N THR A 137 7.59 -5.11 17.03
CA THR A 137 8.80 -5.80 17.54
C THR A 137 8.70 -7.32 17.35
N PRO A 138 9.81 -8.08 17.47
CA PRO A 138 9.75 -9.53 17.47
C PRO A 138 8.80 -10.11 18.54
N GLU A 139 8.82 -9.53 19.74
CA GLU A 139 7.98 -9.97 20.86
C GLU A 139 6.50 -9.66 20.60
N GLU A 140 6.20 -8.51 19.99
CA GLU A 140 4.85 -8.17 19.56
C GLU A 140 4.37 -9.13 18.46
N LEU A 141 5.22 -9.47 17.47
CA LEU A 141 4.87 -10.44 16.43
C LEU A 141 4.49 -11.79 17.03
N GLU A 142 5.30 -12.31 17.96
CA GLU A 142 5.02 -13.56 18.66
C GLU A 142 3.73 -13.48 19.47
N SER A 143 3.51 -12.35 20.15
CA SER A 143 2.30 -12.09 20.91
C SER A 143 1.06 -12.00 20.04
N ILE A 144 1.16 -11.45 18.81
CA ILE A 144 0.05 -11.37 17.86
C ILE A 144 -0.35 -12.76 17.38
N ALA A 145 0.62 -13.63 17.08
CA ALA A 145 0.36 -15.02 16.73
C ALA A 145 -0.14 -15.86 17.92
N GLY A 146 0.02 -15.36 19.15
CA GLY A 146 -0.46 -16.05 20.37
C GLY A 146 0.24 -17.38 20.65
N ASN A 147 1.45 -17.57 20.13
CA ASN A 147 2.18 -18.84 20.13
C ASN A 147 1.42 -20.04 19.54
N ASP A 148 0.38 -19.79 18.74
CA ASP A 148 -0.36 -20.84 18.02
C ASP A 148 0.21 -21.00 16.61
N ILE A 149 0.59 -22.24 16.26
CA ILE A 149 1.15 -22.56 14.96
C ILE A 149 0.18 -22.31 13.80
N ASN A 150 -1.13 -22.46 14.04
CA ASN A 150 -2.17 -22.19 13.04
C ASN A 150 -2.22 -20.69 12.71
N ASN A 151 -2.11 -19.83 13.73
CA ASN A 151 -2.07 -18.39 13.53
C ASN A 151 -0.83 -17.97 12.73
N TYR A 152 0.35 -18.57 13.00
CA TYR A 152 1.55 -18.34 12.20
C TYR A 152 1.36 -18.77 10.74
N PHE A 153 0.72 -19.92 10.53
CA PHE A 153 0.46 -20.46 9.20
C PHE A 153 -0.46 -19.51 8.41
N GLU A 154 -1.62 -19.15 8.96
CA GLU A 154 -2.58 -18.24 8.34
C GLU A 154 -1.97 -16.86 8.08
N MET A 155 -1.29 -16.27 9.07
CA MET A 155 -0.65 -14.96 8.93
C MET A 155 0.39 -14.96 7.80
N SER A 156 1.13 -16.06 7.61
CA SER A 156 2.09 -16.17 6.50
C SER A 156 1.41 -16.16 5.13
N VAL A 157 0.27 -16.84 4.98
CA VAL A 157 -0.52 -16.85 3.74
C VAL A 157 -1.03 -15.44 3.44
N GLU A 158 -1.53 -14.73 4.44
CA GLU A 158 -2.03 -13.37 4.30
C GLU A 158 -0.92 -12.38 3.94
N MET A 159 0.27 -12.52 4.54
CA MET A 159 1.43 -11.72 4.17
C MET A 159 1.90 -12.01 2.75
N PHE A 160 1.81 -13.26 2.27
CA PHE A 160 2.08 -13.59 0.87
C PHE A 160 1.05 -12.98 -0.08
N ASP A 161 -0.24 -13.02 0.24
CA ASP A 161 -1.28 -12.36 -0.56
C ASP A 161 -1.04 -10.86 -0.70
N TYR A 162 -0.58 -10.22 0.38
CA TYR A 162 -0.23 -8.81 0.38
C TYR A 162 1.03 -8.55 -0.46
N LEU A 163 2.09 -9.34 -0.29
CA LEU A 163 3.32 -9.21 -1.10
C LEU A 163 3.07 -9.45 -2.59
N ASP A 164 2.27 -10.45 -2.96
CA ASP A 164 1.91 -10.71 -4.36
C ASP A 164 1.18 -9.51 -4.98
N ASN A 165 0.20 -8.91 -4.29
CA ASN A 165 -0.48 -7.70 -4.79
C ASN A 165 0.48 -6.49 -4.91
N ILE A 166 1.48 -6.37 -4.04
CA ILE A 166 2.52 -5.33 -4.16
C ILE A 166 3.35 -5.55 -5.42
N LEU A 167 3.78 -6.79 -5.67
CA LEU A 167 4.57 -7.17 -6.83
C LEU A 167 3.78 -7.01 -8.14
N ASP A 168 2.49 -7.33 -8.15
CA ASP A 168 1.60 -7.09 -9.29
C ASP A 168 1.47 -5.60 -9.62
N LEU A 169 1.31 -4.75 -8.60
CA LEU A 169 1.25 -3.30 -8.79
C LEU A 169 2.57 -2.76 -9.34
N GLN A 170 3.69 -3.23 -8.78
CA GLN A 170 5.02 -2.88 -9.26
C GLN A 170 5.20 -3.25 -10.73
N ALA A 171 4.86 -4.47 -11.11
CA ALA A 171 4.98 -4.95 -12.48
C ALA A 171 4.13 -4.10 -13.44
N ALA A 172 2.91 -3.75 -13.04
CA ALA A 172 2.05 -2.87 -13.83
C ALA A 172 2.61 -1.45 -13.97
N VAL A 173 3.15 -0.88 -12.90
CA VAL A 173 3.77 0.46 -12.92
C VAL A 173 5.00 0.48 -13.82
N PHE A 174 5.91 -0.50 -13.69
CA PHE A 174 7.11 -0.54 -14.53
C PHE A 174 6.78 -0.84 -15.99
N GLY A 175 5.80 -1.73 -16.25
CA GLY A 175 5.31 -1.98 -17.60
C GLY A 175 4.66 -0.76 -18.26
N SER A 176 4.13 0.19 -17.46
CA SER A 176 3.53 1.44 -17.96
C SER A 176 4.54 2.53 -18.30
N LEU A 177 5.82 2.33 -17.96
CA LEU A 177 6.91 3.26 -18.28
C LEU A 177 7.58 2.76 -19.55
N ASN A 178 7.67 3.60 -20.58
CA ASN A 178 8.58 3.31 -21.69
C ASN A 178 9.98 3.15 -21.10
N MET A 179 10.72 2.11 -21.52
CA MET A 179 11.93 1.58 -20.87
C MET A 179 13.14 2.54 -20.75
N ALA A 180 12.97 3.84 -21.03
CA ALA A 180 13.99 4.86 -20.86
C ALA A 180 14.04 5.37 -19.41
N ARG A 181 15.24 5.36 -18.82
CA ARG A 181 15.51 5.93 -17.48
C ARG A 181 15.13 7.42 -17.37
N SER A 182 15.14 8.17 -18.47
CA SER A 182 14.67 9.57 -18.48
C SER A 182 13.21 9.72 -18.04
N ASN A 183 12.38 8.70 -18.27
CA ASN A 183 10.96 8.76 -17.92
C ASN A 183 10.74 8.84 -16.42
N SER A 184 11.61 8.27 -15.59
CA SER A 184 11.49 8.35 -14.12
C SER A 184 11.71 9.77 -13.57
N MET A 185 12.26 10.69 -14.37
CA MET A 185 12.51 12.07 -13.99
C MET A 185 11.47 13.05 -14.54
N THR A 186 10.51 12.56 -15.34
CA THR A 186 9.38 13.37 -15.83
C THR A 186 8.27 13.45 -14.78
N ASN A 187 7.46 14.50 -14.82
CA ASN A 187 6.28 14.61 -13.94
C ASN A 187 5.32 13.42 -14.10
N THR A 188 5.07 12.99 -15.34
CA THR A 188 4.25 11.83 -15.65
C THR A 188 4.83 10.54 -15.06
N GLY A 189 6.12 10.28 -15.27
CA GLY A 189 6.76 9.09 -14.72
C GLY A 189 6.78 9.10 -13.19
N GLN A 190 7.05 10.24 -12.55
CA GLN A 190 6.99 10.37 -11.10
C GLN A 190 5.56 10.21 -10.57
N CYS A 191 4.54 10.65 -11.31
CA CYS A 191 3.14 10.40 -10.97
C CYS A 191 2.84 8.89 -10.88
N ARG A 192 3.40 8.09 -11.81
CA ARG A 192 3.27 6.62 -11.82
C ARG A 192 4.14 5.94 -10.77
N LEU A 193 5.35 6.45 -10.52
CA LEU A 193 6.31 5.84 -9.60
C LEU A 193 6.03 6.13 -8.12
N ALA A 194 5.50 7.31 -7.79
CA ALA A 194 5.31 7.73 -6.39
C ALA A 194 4.57 6.70 -5.51
N PRO A 195 3.53 6.02 -6.00
CA PRO A 195 2.81 5.01 -5.20
C PRO A 195 3.62 3.76 -4.85
N LEU A 196 4.75 3.49 -5.51
CA LEU A 196 5.62 2.39 -5.13
C LEU A 196 6.41 2.67 -3.85
N VAL A 197 6.52 3.93 -3.42
CA VAL A 197 7.20 4.29 -2.16
C VAL A 197 6.56 3.59 -0.95
N PRO A 198 5.25 3.74 -0.66
CA PRO A 198 4.63 2.99 0.45
C PRO A 198 4.62 1.47 0.20
N CYS A 199 4.60 1.02 -1.06
CA CYS A 199 4.68 -0.42 -1.38
C CYS A 199 6.02 -1.03 -0.97
N ILE A 200 7.15 -0.35 -1.22
CA ILE A 200 8.49 -0.78 -0.79
C ILE A 200 8.57 -0.83 0.74
N GLN A 201 8.00 0.18 1.40
CA GLN A 201 8.00 0.25 2.86
C GLN A 201 7.19 -0.90 3.49
N ASP A 202 6.03 -1.22 2.93
CA ASP A 202 5.19 -2.31 3.42
C ASP A 202 5.81 -3.68 3.08
N ALA A 203 6.31 -3.86 1.85
CA ALA A 203 6.97 -5.11 1.43
C ALA A 203 8.21 -5.43 2.27
N SER A 204 8.98 -4.42 2.68
CA SER A 204 10.13 -4.62 3.56
C SER A 204 9.73 -5.26 4.89
N LYS A 205 8.64 -4.78 5.51
CA LYS A 205 8.16 -5.32 6.78
C LYS A 205 7.56 -6.71 6.62
N LEU A 206 6.72 -6.88 5.60
CA LEU A 206 6.10 -8.17 5.31
C LEU A 206 7.15 -9.26 5.03
N TYR A 207 8.19 -8.95 4.26
CA TYR A 207 9.30 -9.88 4.00
C TYR A 207 10.01 -10.30 5.29
N ASP A 208 10.39 -9.35 6.14
CA ASP A 208 11.08 -9.64 7.40
C ASP A 208 10.24 -10.56 8.30
N TYR A 209 8.93 -10.33 8.36
CA TYR A 209 8.01 -11.18 9.13
C TYR A 209 7.83 -12.54 8.49
N CYS A 210 7.68 -12.65 7.17
CA CYS A 210 7.60 -13.92 6.46
C CYS A 210 8.81 -14.80 6.76
N VAL A 211 10.03 -14.24 6.74
CA VAL A 211 11.25 -15.00 7.07
C VAL A 211 11.17 -15.57 8.49
N LYS A 212 10.83 -14.75 9.49
CA LYS A 212 10.73 -15.17 10.89
C LYS A 212 9.64 -16.23 11.10
N ILE A 213 8.47 -16.01 10.51
CA ILE A 213 7.33 -16.92 10.60
C ILE A 213 7.68 -18.25 9.93
N LEU A 214 8.31 -18.25 8.75
CA LEU A 214 8.73 -19.48 8.07
C LEU A 214 9.75 -20.28 8.88
N PHE A 215 10.72 -19.62 9.55
CA PHE A 215 11.60 -20.32 10.48
C PHE A 215 10.83 -20.99 11.61
N ARG A 216 9.83 -20.30 12.18
CA ARG A 216 8.99 -20.86 13.25
C ARG A 216 8.15 -22.04 12.75
N LEU A 217 7.53 -21.91 11.57
CA LEU A 217 6.76 -22.98 10.95
C LEU A 217 7.63 -24.21 10.70
N HIS A 218 8.84 -24.03 10.15
CA HIS A 218 9.78 -25.12 9.90
C HIS A 218 10.32 -25.79 11.16
N TYR A 219 10.37 -25.07 12.28
CA TYR A 219 10.76 -25.64 13.57
C TYR A 219 9.68 -26.57 14.14
N THR A 220 8.41 -26.34 13.81
CA THR A 220 7.26 -27.03 14.42
C THR A 220 6.58 -28.04 13.50
N LEU A 221 6.54 -27.80 12.19
CA LEU A 221 5.79 -28.60 11.23
C LEU A 221 6.70 -29.45 10.33
N PRO A 222 6.23 -30.62 9.86
CA PRO A 222 6.96 -31.42 8.89
C PRO A 222 7.26 -30.65 7.60
N PRO A 223 8.42 -30.90 6.96
CA PRO A 223 8.78 -30.22 5.71
C PRO A 223 7.74 -30.36 4.60
N ASP A 224 7.05 -31.50 4.50
CA ASP A 224 6.06 -31.76 3.45
C ASP A 224 4.83 -30.85 3.57
N THR A 225 4.44 -30.48 4.79
CA THR A 225 3.34 -29.53 5.05
C THR A 225 3.64 -28.13 4.52
N LEU A 226 4.93 -27.78 4.38
CA LEU A 226 5.39 -26.43 4.05
C LEU A 226 5.88 -26.27 2.60
N VAL A 227 5.69 -27.28 1.74
CA VAL A 227 6.11 -27.20 0.32
C VAL A 227 5.54 -25.96 -0.37
N GLY A 228 4.21 -25.76 -0.29
CA GLY A 228 3.57 -24.60 -0.92
C GLY A 228 4.03 -23.25 -0.34
N HIS A 229 4.35 -23.20 0.95
CA HIS A 229 4.89 -22.00 1.60
C HIS A 229 6.29 -21.67 1.08
N ARG A 230 7.16 -22.68 0.96
CA ARG A 230 8.51 -22.51 0.41
C ARG A 230 8.45 -22.05 -1.04
N ASP A 231 7.64 -22.70 -1.87
CA ASP A 231 7.55 -22.37 -3.30
C ASP A 231 7.05 -20.94 -3.51
N ARG A 232 6.00 -20.55 -2.78
CA ARG A 232 5.44 -19.20 -2.85
C ARG A 232 6.42 -18.15 -2.32
N PHE A 233 7.05 -18.40 -1.18
CA PHE A 233 8.09 -17.51 -0.63
C PHE A 233 9.26 -17.34 -1.59
N LEU A 234 9.73 -18.42 -2.21
CA LEU A 234 10.88 -18.38 -3.13
C LEU A 234 10.55 -17.58 -4.39
N LYS A 235 9.32 -17.69 -4.91
CA LYS A 235 8.82 -16.86 -6.00
C LYS A 235 8.78 -15.38 -5.61
N ILE A 236 8.17 -15.06 -4.45
CA ILE A 236 8.08 -13.70 -3.92
C ILE A 236 9.49 -13.11 -3.71
N PHE A 237 10.42 -13.87 -3.13
CA PHE A 237 11.80 -13.45 -2.89
C PHE A 237 12.50 -13.03 -4.19
N LYS A 238 12.40 -13.84 -5.25
CA LYS A 238 13.01 -13.53 -6.55
C LYS A 238 12.46 -12.23 -7.14
N LEU A 239 11.14 -12.10 -7.18
CA LEU A 239 10.46 -10.91 -7.72
C LEU A 239 10.74 -9.66 -6.88
N LEU A 240 10.76 -9.77 -5.54
CA LEU A 240 11.05 -8.65 -4.65
C LEU A 240 12.51 -8.19 -4.77
N LYS A 241 13.44 -9.13 -4.96
CA LYS A 241 14.86 -8.83 -5.23
C LYS A 241 15.01 -8.07 -6.53
N GLU A 242 14.33 -8.49 -7.59
CA GLU A 242 14.30 -7.77 -8.88
C GLU A 242 13.66 -6.38 -8.74
N PHE A 243 12.58 -6.26 -7.98
CA PHE A 243 11.95 -4.97 -7.69
C PHE A 243 12.93 -4.01 -7.00
N TYR A 244 13.58 -4.43 -5.91
CA TYR A 244 14.52 -3.56 -5.18
C TYR A 244 15.75 -3.21 -6.01
N ASN A 245 16.29 -4.16 -6.78
CA ASN A 245 17.40 -3.91 -7.69
C ASN A 245 17.03 -2.87 -8.75
N SER A 246 15.89 -3.07 -9.43
CA SER A 246 15.38 -2.15 -10.44
C SER A 246 15.17 -0.75 -9.87
N THR A 247 14.55 -0.66 -8.68
CA THR A 247 14.28 0.60 -7.97
C THR A 247 15.56 1.33 -7.58
N THR A 248 16.59 0.60 -7.14
CA THR A 248 17.90 1.17 -6.77
C THR A 248 18.59 1.84 -7.97
N THR A 249 18.27 1.46 -9.20
CA THR A 249 18.81 2.12 -10.41
C THR A 249 18.12 3.43 -10.76
N LEU A 250 16.94 3.72 -10.19
CA LEU A 250 16.13 4.90 -10.51
C LEU A 250 16.44 6.04 -9.54
N GLN A 251 16.89 7.18 -10.06
CA GLN A 251 17.26 8.35 -9.24
C GLN A 251 16.11 8.84 -8.36
N TYR A 252 14.89 8.83 -8.89
CA TYR A 252 13.68 9.26 -8.18
C TYR A 252 13.53 8.64 -6.77
N PHE A 253 13.81 7.34 -6.62
CA PHE A 253 13.64 6.69 -5.32
C PHE A 253 14.81 6.94 -4.37
N LYS A 254 16.04 7.09 -4.88
CA LYS A 254 17.23 7.39 -4.05
C LYS A 254 17.07 8.67 -3.24
N ASP A 255 16.38 9.65 -3.81
CA ASP A 255 16.17 10.95 -3.18
C ASP A 255 15.05 10.90 -2.11
N LEU A 256 14.24 9.83 -2.10
CA LEU A 256 13.01 9.75 -1.28
C LEU A 256 13.09 8.75 -0.14
N ILE A 257 13.71 7.58 -0.37
CA ILE A 257 13.74 6.49 0.60
C ILE A 257 15.06 5.70 0.51
N SER A 258 15.43 5.07 1.63
CA SER A 258 16.43 4.00 1.60
C SER A 258 15.77 2.72 1.10
N ILE A 259 16.33 2.13 0.04
CA ILE A 259 15.84 0.87 -0.51
C ILE A 259 16.43 -0.29 0.30
N PRO A 260 15.59 -1.21 0.83
CA PRO A 260 16.09 -2.38 1.55
C PRO A 260 16.96 -3.26 0.65
N SER A 261 17.96 -3.91 1.23
CA SER A 261 18.71 -4.98 0.57
C SER A 261 18.21 -6.34 1.03
N LEU A 262 17.98 -7.25 0.09
CA LEU A 262 17.69 -8.65 0.39
C LEU A 262 18.99 -9.46 0.43
N PRO A 263 19.04 -10.56 1.21
CA PRO A 263 20.21 -11.42 1.28
C PRO A 263 20.61 -11.99 -0.10
N LYS A 264 21.89 -12.36 -0.21
CA LYS A 264 22.45 -12.93 -1.45
C LYS A 264 21.83 -14.28 -1.75
#